data_AF-A0A965R5T7-F1
#
_entry.id   AF-A0A965R5T7-F1
#
_cell.length_a   1.000
_cell.length_b   1.000
_cell.length_c   1.000
_cell.angle_alpha   90.00
_cell.angle_beta   90.00
_cell.angle_gamma   90.00
#
_symmetry.space_group_name_H-M   'P 1'
#
loop_
_entity.id
_entity.type
_entity.pdbx_description
1 polymer ?
#
loop_
_entity_poly.entity_id
_entity_poly.type
_entity_poly.pdbx_seq_one_letter_code
_entity_poly.pdbx_strand_id
1 'polypeptide(L)'
;MKPNLKTINMLSEKFKLLIEKLINKTNKREIIWSKTHRDDEYMLKVGNSTILIDCWIDDNFQNIVELAIYNNSGDKIDGIIINEQQVDYPFLLGLHAIAKQAYYNVDETFKSIFDELDSNRIVGEKKKNELDDLI
;
A
#
# COMPACT_ATOMS: atom_id res chain seq x y z
N MET A 1 -33.87 13.72 23.57
CA MET A 1 -32.44 13.48 23.25
C MET A 1 -32.22 13.78 21.79
N LYS A 2 -31.37 14.77 21.47
CA LYS A 2 -30.92 14.99 20.08
C LYS A 2 -29.80 13.99 19.77
N PRO A 3 -29.72 13.42 18.56
CA PRO A 3 -28.57 12.62 18.16
C PRO A 3 -27.32 13.51 18.19
N ASN A 4 -26.29 13.05 18.91
CA ASN A 4 -24.98 13.67 18.90
C ASN A 4 -24.40 13.40 17.51
N LEU A 5 -24.35 14.42 16.65
CA LEU A 5 -23.74 14.32 15.33
C LEU A 5 -22.28 13.90 15.52
N LYS A 6 -21.96 12.64 15.14
CA LYS A 6 -20.59 12.16 14.91
C LYS A 6 -19.84 13.26 14.17
N THR A 7 -18.77 13.77 14.77
CA THR A 7 -17.86 14.69 14.10
C THR A 7 -17.29 13.96 12.89
N ILE A 8 -17.76 14.30 11.69
CA ILE A 8 -17.13 13.93 10.43
C ILE A 8 -15.86 14.78 10.36
N ASN A 9 -14.77 14.30 10.97
CA ASN A 9 -13.48 14.93 10.75
C ASN A 9 -13.03 14.51 9.35
N MET A 10 -13.27 15.41 8.39
CA MET A 10 -12.68 15.30 7.06
C MET A 10 -11.17 15.52 7.15
N LEU A 11 -10.42 14.83 6.30
CA LEU A 11 -9.00 15.07 6.11
C LEU A 11 -8.72 16.54 5.86
N SER A 12 -7.63 17.03 6.46
CA SER A 12 -7.16 18.37 6.15
C SER A 12 -6.71 18.47 4.68
N GLU A 13 -6.82 19.66 4.11
CA GLU A 13 -6.42 19.91 2.72
C GLU A 13 -4.93 19.60 2.46
N LYS A 14 -4.07 19.73 3.48
CA LYS A 14 -2.65 19.35 3.38
C LYS A 14 -2.48 17.84 3.17
N PHE A 15 -3.23 17.01 3.91
CA PHE A 15 -3.17 15.56 3.77
C PHE A 15 -3.81 15.11 2.45
N LYS A 16 -4.93 15.71 2.04
CA LYS A 16 -5.53 15.41 0.72
C LYS A 16 -4.54 15.67 -0.41
N LEU A 17 -3.93 16.86 -0.42
CA LEU A 17 -2.93 17.22 -1.43
C LEU A 17 -1.69 16.30 -1.41
N LEU A 18 -1.23 15.90 -0.22
CA LEU A 18 -0.13 14.96 -0.09
C LEU A 18 -0.49 13.60 -0.71
N ILE A 19 -1.64 13.05 -0.33
CA ILE A 19 -2.14 11.75 -0.82
C ILE A 19 -2.28 11.77 -2.35
N GLU A 20 -2.89 12.82 -2.91
CA GLU A 20 -3.01 12.98 -4.38
C GLU A 20 -1.66 13.00 -5.08
N LYS A 21 -0.67 13.72 -4.52
CA LYS A 21 0.69 13.75 -5.10
C LYS A 21 1.37 12.39 -5.04
N LEU A 22 1.21 11.66 -3.95
CA LEU A 22 1.79 10.32 -3.78
C LEU A 22 1.15 9.32 -4.75
N ILE A 23 -0.18 9.31 -4.87
CA ILE A 23 -0.91 8.48 -5.84
C ILE A 23 -0.43 8.78 -7.26
N ASN A 24 -0.41 10.05 -7.65
CA ASN A 24 -0.01 10.46 -9.00
C ASN A 24 1.42 10.05 -9.34
N LYS A 25 2.38 10.26 -8.43
CA LYS A 25 3.76 9.86 -8.65
C LYS A 25 3.96 8.35 -8.62
N THR A 26 3.22 7.61 -7.78
CA THR A 26 3.30 6.15 -7.75
C THR A 26 2.77 5.54 -9.04
N ASN A 27 1.62 6.02 -9.54
CA ASN A 27 1.04 5.58 -10.82
C ASN A 27 1.95 5.88 -12.03
N LYS A 28 2.74 6.96 -11.96
CA LYS A 28 3.76 7.30 -12.96
C LYS A 28 5.08 6.54 -12.78
N ARG A 29 5.18 5.66 -11.77
CA ARG A 29 6.40 4.92 -11.40
C ARG A 29 7.57 5.85 -11.07
N GLU A 30 7.27 7.03 -10.54
CA GLU A 30 8.25 8.04 -10.09
C GLU A 30 8.54 7.94 -8.58
N ILE A 31 7.96 6.96 -7.91
CA ILE A 31 8.17 6.63 -6.50
C ILE A 31 8.57 5.17 -6.39
N ILE A 32 9.58 4.92 -5.56
CA ILE A 32 9.98 3.56 -5.16
C ILE A 32 9.54 3.38 -3.71
N TRP A 33 8.53 2.55 -3.50
CA TRP A 33 8.11 2.12 -2.17
C TRP A 33 9.00 0.98 -1.68
N SER A 34 9.25 0.95 -0.39
CA SER A 34 9.94 -0.13 0.31
C SER A 34 9.01 -0.71 1.38
N LYS A 35 9.28 -1.94 1.82
CA LYS A 35 8.52 -2.56 2.93
C LYS A 35 9.25 -2.33 4.25
N THR A 36 8.50 -2.23 5.34
CA THR A 36 9.08 -2.30 6.69
C THR A 36 9.10 -3.75 7.18
N HIS A 37 9.24 -3.96 8.49
CA HIS A 37 9.14 -5.27 9.11
C HIS A 37 7.68 -5.69 9.37
N ARG A 38 6.71 -4.78 9.21
CA ARG A 38 5.28 -5.08 9.38
C ARG A 38 4.69 -5.58 8.07
N ASP A 39 3.66 -6.42 8.18
CA ASP A 39 3.15 -7.18 7.02
C ASP A 39 2.52 -6.30 5.95
N ASP A 40 1.78 -5.26 6.34
CA ASP A 40 1.04 -4.36 5.46
C ASP A 40 1.44 -2.88 5.65
N GLU A 41 2.71 -2.63 5.98
CA GLU A 41 3.27 -1.27 6.07
C GLU A 41 4.31 -1.01 4.97
N TYR A 42 4.15 0.13 4.29
CA TYR A 42 5.01 0.55 3.19
C TYR A 42 5.65 1.91 3.51
N MET A 43 6.93 2.02 3.19
CA MET A 43 7.78 3.14 3.51
C MET A 43 8.26 3.85 2.25
N LEU A 44 8.24 5.17 2.30
CA LEU A 44 8.81 6.06 1.31
C LEU A 44 9.71 7.10 2.00
N LYS A 45 10.93 7.26 1.49
CA LYS A 45 11.82 8.37 1.87
C LYS A 45 11.63 9.54 0.90
N VAL A 46 11.31 10.73 1.43
CA VAL A 46 11.14 11.96 0.65
C VAL A 46 11.98 13.08 1.29
N GLY A 47 13.08 13.46 0.65
CA GLY A 47 14.01 14.43 1.21
C GLY A 47 14.54 13.95 2.58
N ASN A 48 14.34 14.77 3.61
CA ASN A 48 14.72 14.46 5.00
C ASN A 48 13.57 13.85 5.83
N SER A 49 12.50 13.40 5.18
CA SER A 49 11.33 12.82 5.85
C SER A 49 11.10 11.38 5.42
N THR A 50 10.49 10.61 6.31
CA THR A 50 9.99 9.27 6.01
C THR A 50 8.46 9.30 6.09
N ILE A 51 7.79 8.73 5.09
CA ILE A 51 6.35 8.53 5.08
C ILE A 51 6.10 7.03 5.20
N LEU A 52 5.24 6.64 6.14
CA LEU A 52 4.74 5.28 6.30
C LEU A 52 3.25 5.27 5.99
N ILE A 53 2.79 4.26 5.25
CA ILE A 53 1.38 3.95 5.04
C ILE A 53 1.14 2.51 5.50
N ASP A 54 0.29 2.33 6.51
CA ASP A 54 0.02 1.05 7.16
C ASP A 54 -1.48 0.73 7.13
N CYS A 55 -1.80 -0.55 7.14
CA CYS A 55 -3.16 -1.06 7.27
C CYS A 55 -3.18 -2.20 8.28
N TRP A 56 -4.02 -2.09 9.32
CA TRP A 56 -4.10 -3.07 10.41
C TRP A 56 -5.53 -3.16 10.96
N ILE A 57 -5.80 -4.20 11.75
CA ILE A 57 -7.09 -4.40 12.42
C ILE A 57 -6.90 -4.07 13.90
N ASP A 58 -7.75 -3.20 14.45
CA ASP A 58 -7.70 -2.82 15.86
C ASP A 58 -8.33 -3.84 16.81
N ASP A 59 -8.21 -3.59 18.11
CA ASP A 59 -8.78 -4.45 19.16
C ASP A 59 -10.32 -4.57 19.08
N ASN A 60 -10.98 -3.66 18.35
CA ASN A 60 -12.42 -3.67 18.11
C ASN A 60 -12.79 -4.31 16.77
N PHE A 61 -11.85 -4.99 16.12
CA PHE A 61 -12.00 -5.61 14.80
C PHE A 61 -12.34 -4.62 13.68
N GLN A 62 -11.93 -3.36 13.80
CA GLN A 62 -12.07 -2.35 12.75
C GLN A 62 -10.83 -2.31 11.87
N ASN A 63 -11.03 -2.22 10.56
CA ASN A 63 -9.93 -1.94 9.65
C ASN A 63 -9.49 -0.47 9.82
N ILE A 64 -8.20 -0.29 10.07
CA ILE A 64 -7.54 1.00 10.25
C ILE A 64 -6.52 1.19 9.14
N VAL A 65 -6.48 2.40 8.57
CA VAL A 65 -5.37 2.85 7.73
C VAL A 65 -4.70 4.05 8.38
N GLU A 66 -3.38 4.00 8.46
CA GLU A 66 -2.55 5.06 9.03
C GLU A 66 -1.55 5.60 8.02
N LEU A 67 -1.48 6.92 7.88
CA LEU A 67 -0.37 7.61 7.23
C LEU A 67 0.42 8.37 8.30
N ALA A 68 1.69 8.04 8.46
CA ALA A 68 2.57 8.69 9.43
C ALA A 68 3.78 9.33 8.75
N ILE A 69 4.15 10.53 9.19
CA ILE A 69 5.27 11.30 8.68
C ILE A 69 6.29 11.43 9.80
N TYR A 70 7.53 11.02 9.54
CA TYR A 70 8.65 11.08 10.47
C TYR A 70 9.73 12.03 9.94
N ASN A 71 10.45 12.68 10.87
CA ASN A 71 11.65 13.44 10.56
C ASN A 71 12.84 12.50 10.28
N ASN A 72 14.01 13.07 9.98
CA ASN A 72 15.24 12.32 9.75
C ASN A 72 15.82 11.66 11.02
N SER A 73 15.42 12.12 12.20
CA SER A 73 15.78 11.52 13.50
C SER A 73 14.91 10.31 13.86
N GLY A 74 13.83 10.07 13.12
CA GLY A 74 12.87 9.01 13.41
C GLY A 74 11.71 9.42 14.33
N ASP A 75 11.55 10.69 14.65
CA ASP A 75 10.41 11.18 15.43
C ASP A 75 9.20 11.44 14.53
N LYS A 76 8.01 11.03 14.98
CA LYS A 76 6.76 11.30 14.26
C LYS A 76 6.46 12.80 14.31
N ILE A 77 6.41 13.44 13.14
CA ILE A 77 6.05 14.85 12.96
C ILE A 77 4.53 15.01 12.99
N ASP A 78 3.82 14.20 12.19
CA ASP A 78 2.38 14.30 12.00
C ASP A 78 1.84 12.99 11.40
N GLY A 79 0.52 12.83 11.36
CA GLY A 79 -0.12 11.70 10.71
C GLY A 79 -1.64 11.69 10.84
N ILE A 80 -2.26 10.77 10.11
CA ILE A 80 -3.70 10.54 10.12
C ILE A 80 -3.95 9.05 10.36
N ILE A 81 -4.94 8.75 11.19
CA ILE A 81 -5.43 7.40 11.46
C ILE A 81 -6.92 7.43 11.17
N ILE A 82 -7.37 6.56 10.27
CA ILE A 82 -8.76 6.51 9.81
C ILE A 82 -9.26 5.06 9.88
N ASN A 83 -10.43 4.86 10.47
CA ASN A 83 -11.14 3.57 10.45
C ASN A 83 -12.19 3.48 9.34
N GLU A 84 -12.61 2.27 9.02
CA GLU A 84 -13.58 1.96 7.97
C GLU A 84 -14.94 2.68 8.06
N GLN A 85 -15.30 3.27 9.20
CA GLN A 85 -16.56 4.00 9.36
C GLN A 85 -16.47 5.48 8.94
N GLN A 86 -15.26 5.98 8.67
CA GLN A 86 -15.02 7.38 8.33
C GLN A 86 -15.06 7.60 6.81
N VAL A 87 -15.58 8.76 6.39
CA VAL A 87 -15.82 9.08 4.97
C VAL A 87 -14.55 9.05 4.11
N ASP A 88 -13.40 9.43 4.67
CA ASP A 88 -12.13 9.50 3.96
C ASP A 88 -11.36 8.17 3.96
N TYR A 89 -11.90 7.13 4.59
CA TYR A 89 -11.25 5.82 4.66
C TYR A 89 -10.92 5.24 3.28
N PRO A 90 -11.85 5.19 2.29
CA PRO A 90 -11.54 4.65 0.97
C PRO A 90 -10.43 5.44 0.26
N PHE A 91 -10.35 6.75 0.53
CA PHE A 91 -9.35 7.61 -0.10
C PHE A 91 -7.94 7.29 0.42
N LEU A 92 -7.78 7.14 1.74
CA LEU A 92 -6.49 6.76 2.32
C LEU A 92 -6.13 5.29 2.03
N LEU A 93 -7.10 4.38 2.09
CA LEU A 93 -6.92 2.98 1.69
C LEU A 93 -6.47 2.85 0.23
N GLY A 94 -6.94 3.73 -0.66
CA GLY A 94 -6.49 3.78 -2.05
C GLY A 94 -4.99 4.05 -2.19
N LEU A 95 -4.42 4.93 -1.36
CA LEU A 95 -2.98 5.15 -1.32
C LEU A 95 -2.23 3.90 -0.85
N HIS A 96 -2.72 3.25 0.21
CA HIS A 96 -2.13 2.00 0.70
C HIS A 96 -2.11 0.91 -0.38
N ALA A 97 -3.24 0.69 -1.05
CA ALA A 97 -3.36 -0.30 -2.11
C ALA A 97 -2.39 -0.03 -3.28
N ILE A 98 -2.22 1.22 -3.69
CA ILE A 98 -1.30 1.61 -4.77
C ILE A 98 0.16 1.44 -4.32
N ALA A 99 0.50 1.79 -3.07
CA ALA A 99 1.84 1.56 -2.52
C ALA A 99 2.18 0.05 -2.49
N LYS A 100 1.24 -0.79 -2.05
CA LYS A 100 1.35 -2.25 -2.06
C LYS A 100 1.57 -2.80 -3.46
N GLN A 101 0.75 -2.39 -4.43
CA GLN A 101 0.86 -2.85 -5.82
C GLN A 101 2.21 -2.44 -6.44
N ALA A 102 2.66 -1.21 -6.19
CA ALA A 102 3.95 -0.73 -6.66
C ALA A 102 5.12 -1.49 -6.04
N TYR A 103 5.08 -1.77 -4.73
CA TYR A 103 6.12 -2.54 -4.05
C TYR A 103 6.26 -3.96 -4.60
N TYR A 104 5.14 -4.66 -4.80
CA TYR A 104 5.15 -6.03 -5.33
C TYR A 104 5.30 -6.11 -6.86
N ASN A 105 5.44 -4.97 -7.56
CA ASN A 105 5.49 -4.92 -9.02
C ASN A 105 4.32 -5.70 -9.66
N VAL A 106 3.12 -5.47 -9.15
CA VAL A 106 1.92 -6.24 -9.54
C VAL A 106 1.69 -6.11 -11.05
N ASP A 107 1.74 -4.89 -11.59
CA ASP A 107 1.53 -4.65 -13.02
C ASP A 107 2.55 -5.39 -13.90
N GLU A 108 3.84 -5.35 -13.54
CA GLU A 108 4.90 -6.07 -14.25
C GLU A 108 4.69 -7.58 -14.17
N THR A 109 4.27 -8.07 -13.02
CA THR A 109 4.00 -9.50 -12.80
C THR A 109 2.85 -9.94 -13.69
N PHE A 110 1.74 -9.21 -13.71
CA PHE A 110 0.60 -9.50 -14.58
C PHE A 110 0.98 -9.42 -16.06
N LYS A 111 1.76 -8.40 -16.46
CA LYS A 111 2.28 -8.29 -17.81
C LYS A 111 3.10 -9.54 -18.20
N SER A 112 4.02 -9.97 -17.34
CA SER A 112 4.82 -11.17 -17.58
C SER A 112 3.96 -12.42 -17.71
N ILE A 113 2.91 -12.56 -16.90
CA ILE A 113 1.96 -13.67 -16.97
C ILE A 113 1.23 -13.66 -18.31
N PHE A 114 0.73 -12.50 -18.75
CA PHE A 114 0.05 -12.38 -20.04
C PHE A 114 0.99 -12.69 -21.21
N ASP A 115 2.21 -12.14 -21.19
CA ASP A 115 3.22 -12.42 -22.21
C ASP A 115 3.55 -13.92 -22.32
N GLU A 116 3.54 -14.66 -21.20
CA GLU A 116 3.73 -16.10 -21.18
C GLU A 116 2.51 -16.87 -21.73
N LEU A 117 1.30 -16.51 -21.31
CA LEU A 117 0.05 -17.16 -21.73
C LEU A 117 -0.30 -16.92 -23.21
N ASP A 118 0.10 -15.77 -23.76
CA ASP A 118 -0.08 -15.43 -25.19
C ASP A 118 0.98 -16.11 -26.08
N SER A 119 1.98 -16.77 -25.49
CA SER A 119 3.02 -17.45 -26.24
C SER A 119 2.55 -18.80 -26.79
N ASN A 120 3.16 -19.24 -27.90
CA ASN A 120 2.91 -20.57 -28.47
C ASN A 120 3.62 -21.72 -27.70
N ARG A 121 4.12 -21.45 -26.48
CA ARG A 121 4.86 -22.44 -25.68
C ARG A 121 3.90 -23.14 -24.71
N ILE A 122 4.31 -24.32 -24.24
CA ILE A 122 3.63 -24.97 -23.11
C ILE A 122 4.01 -24.18 -21.85
N VAL A 123 3.00 -23.71 -21.11
CA VAL A 123 3.14 -22.94 -19.87
C VAL A 123 3.01 -23.87 -18.65
N GLY A 124 3.81 -23.61 -17.62
CA GLY A 124 3.83 -24.37 -16.36
C GLY A 124 4.91 -25.45 -16.28
N GLU A 125 5.36 -25.75 -15.06
CA GLU A 125 6.38 -26.76 -14.81
C GLU A 125 5.75 -28.17 -14.77
N LYS A 126 6.29 -29.10 -15.58
CA LYS A 126 6.12 -30.52 -15.28
C LYS A 126 6.99 -30.82 -14.06
N LYS A 127 6.38 -31.31 -12.97
CA LYS A 127 7.16 -31.90 -11.86
C LYS A 127 8.16 -32.89 -12.45
N LYS A 128 9.46 -32.66 -12.25
CA LYS A 128 10.46 -33.70 -12.47
C LYS A 128 10.13 -34.85 -11.52
N ASN A 129 9.86 -36.03 -12.05
CA ASN A 129 9.92 -37.23 -11.24
C ASN A 129 11.39 -37.43 -10.86
N GLU A 130 11.71 -37.42 -9.58
CA GLU A 130 13.07 -37.62 -9.03
C GLU A 130 13.68 -38.99 -9.38
N LEU A 131 13.00 -39.83 -10.17
CA LEU A 131 13.50 -41.12 -10.64
C LEU A 131 14.22 -41.08 -12.00
N ASP A 132 14.07 -40.00 -12.79
CA ASP A 132 14.68 -39.94 -14.13
C ASP A 132 16.18 -39.57 -14.11
N ASP A 133 16.72 -39.15 -12.95
CA ASP A 133 18.14 -38.81 -12.77
C ASP A 133 18.99 -40.02 -12.25
N LEU A 134 18.43 -41.24 -12.27
CA LEU A 134 19.07 -42.48 -11.76
C LEU A 134 19.32 -43.57 -12.82
N ILE A 135 19.25 -43.26 -14.12
CA ILE A 135 19.57 -44.21 -15.22
C ILE A 135 20.82 -43.77 -15.99
#